data_AF-A0A521P8L2-F1
#
_entry.id   AF-A0A521P8L2-F1
#
_cell.length_a   1.000
_cell.length_b   1.000
_cell.length_c   1.000
_cell.angle_alpha   90.00
_cell.angle_beta   90.00
_cell.angle_gamma   90.00
#
_symmetry.space_group_name_H-M   'P 1'
#
loop_
_entity.id
_entity.type
_entity.pdbx_description
1 polymer ?
#
loop_
_entity_poly.entity_id
_entity_poly.type
_entity_poly.pdbx_seq_one_letter_code
_entity_poly.pdbx_strand_id
1 'polypeptide(L)'
;MSDDHSARLGLPYLAAGQMQKHVTLNEALTRLDALVQTAVVSRTTAEQPAGPEDGALWILPSGATGEDWDLRPEGALMRAEGGGWTVVEAGDGLIALVLDDGELVVLHGGDWVSLGTRLGAVQALARLGVGTTADAANPFAARLNAALWTALEAAAGGTGDLRLTLNKEAPGDVLSLLFQSGWGGRAELGLIGDDDLRLKVSADGADWHEALVVDRATGRATFALGAGRRAATIFAASGSYAVPAWARSVEAVLVGGGGGGGAGAFGASGPRHGGGGGGAGGISRGEWAAELLGGSLGVVVGAGGGAGSDGSDSVLRTGGTALLIGRGGGGGGPGDSMGGEAGSAGAGTPVSNAGGASGVTAAGEAGRSLDRPDAPGGGGAGGGLDGAGVARAGGAGGDGGALAIMAAGGGGGTDADGVSGSAAPQPGLHWAGGGGGGGGAGVSAGGAGGAGGPGVVWLVAVG
;
A
#
# COMPACT_ATOMS: atom_id res chain seq x y z
N MET A 1 -71.20 14.01 31.41
CA MET A 1 -70.89 12.70 32.02
C MET A 1 -71.94 11.72 31.57
N SER A 2 -71.53 10.55 31.09
CA SER A 2 -72.49 9.46 30.85
C SER A 2 -72.68 8.75 32.18
N ASP A 3 -73.80 8.98 32.86
CA ASP A 3 -74.13 8.29 34.12
C ASP A 3 -74.33 6.77 33.92
N ASP A 4 -74.35 6.33 32.65
CA ASP A 4 -74.59 4.95 32.23
C ASP A 4 -73.32 4.22 31.79
N HIS A 5 -72.14 4.86 31.69
CA HIS A 5 -70.92 4.22 31.19
C HIS A 5 -69.63 4.74 31.87
N SER A 6 -68.59 3.91 31.94
CA SER A 6 -67.26 4.33 32.38
C SER A 6 -66.60 5.33 31.44
N ALA A 7 -65.82 6.25 32.00
CA ALA A 7 -65.33 7.42 31.28
C ALA A 7 -64.34 7.11 30.14
N ARG A 8 -63.46 6.09 30.28
CA ARG A 8 -62.40 5.83 29.32
C ARG A 8 -62.73 4.74 28.29
N LEU A 9 -63.20 3.59 28.77
CA LEU A 9 -63.49 2.39 27.97
C LEU A 9 -64.97 2.26 27.61
N GLY A 10 -65.85 3.13 28.13
CA GLY A 10 -67.28 3.07 27.83
C GLY A 10 -67.95 1.79 28.34
N LEU A 11 -67.52 1.26 29.48
CA LEU A 11 -68.13 0.05 30.07
C LEU A 11 -69.51 0.41 30.64
N PRO A 12 -70.58 -0.31 30.28
CA PRO A 12 -71.92 0.02 30.75
C PRO A 12 -72.06 -0.21 32.26
N TYR A 13 -72.55 0.80 32.96
CA TYR A 13 -72.89 0.74 34.37
C TYR A 13 -74.24 0.05 34.59
N LEU A 14 -74.39 -0.61 35.74
CA LEU A 14 -75.64 -1.20 36.16
C LEU A 14 -76.57 -0.12 36.70
N ALA A 15 -77.80 -0.05 36.16
CA ALA A 15 -78.83 0.87 36.61
C ALA A 15 -79.24 0.62 38.07
N ALA A 16 -79.71 1.68 38.75
CA ALA A 16 -80.11 1.62 40.15
C ALA A 16 -81.27 0.63 40.39
N GLY A 17 -81.19 -0.14 41.48
CA GLY A 17 -82.18 -1.16 41.84
C GLY A 17 -82.19 -1.48 43.34
N GLN A 18 -83.17 -2.28 43.78
CA GLN A 18 -83.33 -2.63 45.20
C GLN A 18 -82.12 -3.46 45.71
N MET A 19 -81.63 -3.12 46.91
CA MET A 19 -80.41 -3.62 47.58
C MET A 19 -79.05 -3.01 47.15
N GLN A 20 -79.02 -1.90 46.41
CA GLN A 20 -77.79 -1.10 46.16
C GLN A 20 -76.57 -1.83 45.56
N LYS A 21 -76.74 -3.03 44.98
CA LYS A 21 -75.64 -3.81 44.36
C LYS A 21 -74.92 -3.08 43.21
N HIS A 22 -75.61 -2.15 42.56
CA HIS A 22 -75.06 -1.32 41.47
C HIS A 22 -73.87 -0.47 41.93
N VAL A 23 -73.86 0.00 43.19
CA VAL A 23 -72.75 0.84 43.70
C VAL A 23 -71.44 0.07 43.66
N THR A 24 -71.39 -1.09 44.31
CA THR A 24 -70.17 -1.91 44.38
C THR A 24 -69.72 -2.41 43.01
N LEU A 25 -70.65 -2.78 42.14
CA LEU A 25 -70.30 -3.25 40.79
C LEU A 25 -69.79 -2.10 39.91
N ASN A 26 -70.46 -0.95 39.92
CA ASN A 26 -70.05 0.19 39.12
C ASN A 26 -68.69 0.70 39.58
N GLU A 27 -68.43 0.79 40.89
CA GLU A 27 -67.11 1.13 41.42
C GLU A 27 -66.01 0.15 40.94
N ALA A 28 -66.32 -1.15 40.86
CA ALA A 28 -65.40 -2.12 40.29
C ALA A 28 -65.17 -1.91 38.78
N LEU A 29 -66.21 -1.56 38.01
CA LEU A 29 -66.09 -1.24 36.59
C LEU A 29 -65.29 0.04 36.37
N THR A 30 -65.52 1.07 37.18
CA THR A 30 -64.78 2.33 37.25
C THR A 30 -63.29 2.08 37.55
N ARG A 31 -62.98 1.15 38.45
CA ARG A 31 -61.58 0.75 38.71
C ARG A 31 -60.96 -0.04 37.55
N LEU A 32 -61.71 -0.96 36.94
CA LEU A 32 -61.24 -1.70 35.76
C LEU A 32 -61.01 -0.77 34.56
N ASP A 33 -61.84 0.25 34.40
CA ASP A 33 -61.71 1.31 33.40
C ASP A 33 -60.34 1.99 33.48
N ALA A 34 -59.79 2.14 34.68
CA ALA A 34 -58.48 2.75 34.90
C ALA A 34 -57.31 1.76 34.69
N LEU A 35 -57.48 0.48 35.04
CA LEU A 35 -56.39 -0.51 35.06
C LEU A 35 -56.21 -1.30 33.76
N VAL A 36 -57.28 -1.47 32.96
CA VAL A 36 -57.22 -2.24 31.72
C VAL A 36 -56.63 -1.36 30.62
N GLN A 37 -55.52 -1.76 29.99
CA GLN A 37 -54.83 -0.90 29.00
C GLN A 37 -54.50 0.49 29.58
N THR A 38 -53.96 0.53 30.80
CA THR A 38 -53.63 1.79 31.50
C THR A 38 -52.85 2.73 30.59
N ALA A 39 -53.38 3.93 30.41
CA ALA A 39 -52.80 4.97 29.58
C ALA A 39 -52.92 6.27 30.36
N VAL A 40 -51.77 6.84 30.71
CA VAL A 40 -51.68 8.06 31.51
C VAL A 40 -51.33 9.22 30.61
N VAL A 41 -51.95 10.37 30.83
CA VAL A 41 -51.71 11.58 30.05
C VAL A 41 -50.26 12.01 30.19
N SER A 42 -49.75 12.02 31.42
CA SER A 42 -48.37 12.38 31.72
C SER A 42 -47.90 11.72 33.02
N ARG A 43 -46.57 11.60 33.15
CA ARG A 43 -45.89 11.30 34.41
C ARG A 43 -44.98 12.44 34.93
N THR A 44 -44.94 13.56 34.22
CA THR A 44 -44.05 14.70 34.51
C THR A 44 -44.79 16.02 34.73
N THR A 45 -46.10 16.06 34.50
CA THR A 45 -46.92 17.23 34.89
C THR A 45 -46.84 17.43 36.40
N ALA A 46 -46.29 18.56 36.84
CA ALA A 46 -46.09 18.86 38.26
C ALA A 46 -47.24 19.67 38.89
N GLU A 47 -48.10 20.30 38.10
CA GLU A 47 -49.26 21.06 38.59
C GLU A 47 -50.55 20.34 38.21
N GLN A 48 -51.42 20.12 39.19
CA GLN A 48 -52.74 19.51 38.99
C GLN A 48 -53.54 20.25 37.90
N PRO A 49 -53.97 19.55 36.83
CA PRO A 49 -54.79 20.16 35.79
C PRO A 49 -56.13 20.67 36.33
N ALA A 50 -56.51 21.90 35.95
CA ALA A 50 -57.76 22.52 36.39
C ALA A 50 -59.01 22.01 35.64
N GLY A 51 -58.83 21.38 34.47
CA GLY A 51 -59.93 20.86 33.64
C GLY A 51 -59.54 19.59 32.89
N PRO A 52 -59.18 18.51 33.62
CA PRO A 52 -58.84 17.23 33.01
C PRO A 52 -60.05 16.61 32.30
N GLU A 53 -59.80 15.84 31.24
CA GLU A 53 -60.83 15.00 30.64
C GLU A 53 -61.30 13.92 31.65
N ASP A 54 -62.58 13.59 31.58
CA ASP A 54 -63.18 12.59 32.46
C ASP A 54 -62.53 11.21 32.21
N GLY A 55 -62.09 10.55 33.27
CA GLY A 55 -61.38 9.27 33.21
C GLY A 55 -59.89 9.35 32.91
N ALA A 56 -59.33 10.55 32.69
CA ALA A 56 -57.91 10.71 32.42
C ALA A 56 -57.05 10.34 33.64
N LEU A 57 -55.86 9.77 33.37
CA LEU A 57 -54.95 9.26 34.38
C LEU A 57 -53.61 9.99 34.38
N TRP A 58 -52.98 10.15 35.54
CA TRP A 58 -51.64 10.70 35.70
C TRP A 58 -50.84 9.87 36.68
N ILE A 59 -49.53 9.79 36.46
CA ILE A 59 -48.58 9.34 37.48
C ILE A 59 -47.97 10.59 38.10
N LEU A 60 -48.06 10.73 39.42
CA LEU A 60 -47.54 11.93 40.08
C LEU A 60 -46.01 11.97 40.03
N PRO A 61 -45.40 13.04 39.49
CA PRO A 61 -43.96 13.24 39.63
C PRO A 61 -43.59 13.67 41.05
N SER A 62 -42.29 13.63 41.35
CA SER A 62 -41.74 14.26 42.54
C SER A 62 -42.16 15.73 42.64
N GLY A 63 -42.73 16.14 43.78
CA GLY A 63 -43.13 17.54 44.01
C GLY A 63 -44.38 17.98 43.24
N ALA A 64 -45.26 17.05 42.87
CA ALA A 64 -46.59 17.35 42.35
C ALA A 64 -47.36 18.28 43.31
N THR A 65 -48.03 19.31 42.75
CA THR A 65 -48.76 20.35 43.48
C THR A 65 -50.21 20.45 43.05
N GLY A 66 -51.10 20.89 43.95
CA GLY A 66 -52.53 21.02 43.70
C GLY A 66 -53.38 20.48 44.85
N GLU A 67 -54.63 20.94 44.94
CA GLU A 67 -55.53 20.65 46.06
C GLU A 67 -55.67 19.16 46.39
N ASP A 68 -55.73 18.30 45.36
CA ASP A 68 -55.83 16.85 45.51
C ASP A 68 -54.48 16.14 45.39
N TRP A 69 -53.56 16.69 44.59
CA TRP A 69 -52.25 16.09 44.28
C TRP A 69 -51.25 16.22 45.43
N ASP A 70 -51.22 17.36 46.14
CA ASP A 70 -50.31 17.63 47.27
C ASP A 70 -50.49 16.63 48.43
N LEU A 71 -51.65 15.97 48.48
CA LEU A 71 -52.02 15.01 49.52
C LEU A 71 -51.64 13.56 49.18
N ARG A 72 -50.89 13.33 48.10
CA ARG A 72 -50.58 11.99 47.58
C ARG A 72 -49.06 11.81 47.38
N PRO A 73 -48.54 10.60 47.58
CA PRO A 73 -47.13 10.34 47.36
C PRO A 73 -46.78 10.41 45.86
N GLU A 74 -45.52 10.67 45.58
CA GLU A 74 -44.93 10.46 44.26
C GLU A 74 -45.23 9.05 43.75
N GLY A 75 -45.44 8.91 42.43
CA GLY A 75 -45.74 7.64 41.79
C GLY A 75 -47.20 7.19 41.91
N ALA A 76 -48.04 7.90 42.69
CA ALA A 76 -49.47 7.61 42.78
C ALA A 76 -50.14 7.76 41.42
N LEU A 77 -50.96 6.76 41.06
CA LEU A 77 -51.79 6.80 39.85
C LEU A 77 -53.09 7.54 40.18
N MET A 78 -53.24 8.75 39.65
CA MET A 78 -54.38 9.63 39.90
C MET A 78 -55.32 9.64 38.72
N ARG A 79 -56.62 9.52 38.98
CA ARG A 79 -57.70 9.60 37.99
C ARG A 79 -58.55 10.83 38.24
N ALA A 80 -58.75 11.62 37.19
CA ALA A 80 -59.75 12.67 37.20
C ALA A 80 -61.09 12.10 36.75
N GLU A 81 -62.12 12.21 37.58
CA GLU A 81 -63.48 11.78 37.21
C GLU A 81 -64.51 12.57 38.01
N GLY A 82 -65.63 12.94 37.38
CA GLY A 82 -66.73 13.59 38.10
C GLY A 82 -66.43 14.97 38.67
N GLY A 83 -65.41 15.66 38.13
CA GLY A 83 -64.92 16.94 38.63
C GLY A 83 -64.03 16.84 39.86
N GLY A 84 -63.65 15.63 40.28
CA GLY A 84 -62.71 15.39 41.38
C GLY A 84 -61.57 14.44 40.98
N TRP A 85 -60.72 14.13 41.96
CA TRP A 85 -59.54 13.30 41.77
C TRP A 85 -59.57 12.09 42.72
N THR A 86 -59.29 10.91 42.18
CA THR A 86 -59.26 9.66 42.93
C THR A 86 -57.96 8.92 42.70
N VAL A 87 -57.47 8.22 43.74
CA VAL A 87 -56.31 7.34 43.60
C VAL A 87 -56.77 6.02 43.02
N VAL A 88 -56.07 5.56 41.99
CA VAL A 88 -56.23 4.21 41.45
C VAL A 88 -55.15 3.33 42.06
N GLU A 89 -55.55 2.36 42.87
CA GLU A 89 -54.64 1.39 43.47
C GLU A 89 -53.93 0.54 42.39
N ALA A 90 -52.68 0.90 42.11
CA ALA A 90 -51.81 0.23 41.15
C ALA A 90 -50.99 -0.87 41.85
N GLY A 91 -51.10 -2.11 41.34
CA GLY A 91 -50.31 -3.24 41.83
C GLY A 91 -48.93 -3.31 41.15
N ASP A 92 -47.95 -3.89 41.85
CA ASP A 92 -46.64 -4.20 41.26
C ASP A 92 -46.81 -5.02 39.97
N GLY A 93 -46.09 -4.64 38.92
CA GLY A 93 -46.20 -5.22 37.58
C GLY A 93 -47.24 -4.56 36.67
N LEU A 94 -48.00 -3.55 37.13
CA LEU A 94 -48.87 -2.77 36.26
C LEU A 94 -48.05 -2.08 35.17
N ILE A 95 -48.47 -2.23 33.92
CA ILE A 95 -47.89 -1.57 32.75
C ILE A 95 -48.78 -0.38 32.39
N ALA A 96 -48.18 0.79 32.19
CA ALA A 96 -48.87 1.98 31.69
C ALA A 96 -48.14 2.56 30.48
N LEU A 97 -48.91 2.99 29.48
CA LEU A 97 -48.43 3.84 28.40
C LEU A 97 -48.53 5.29 28.83
N VAL A 98 -47.41 6.02 28.81
CA VAL A 98 -47.39 7.47 29.02
C VAL A 98 -47.60 8.14 27.67
N LEU A 99 -48.74 8.83 27.51
CA LEU A 99 -49.22 9.28 26.20
C LEU A 99 -48.42 10.46 25.62
N ASP A 100 -47.93 11.37 26.46
CA ASP A 100 -47.15 12.53 26.00
C ASP A 100 -45.73 12.18 25.53
N ASP A 101 -45.10 11.17 26.15
CA ASP A 101 -43.73 10.71 25.83
C ASP A 101 -43.70 9.43 24.97
N GLY A 102 -44.81 8.70 24.87
CA GLY A 102 -44.89 7.41 24.17
C GLY A 102 -44.12 6.27 24.85
N GLU A 103 -43.77 6.44 26.13
CA GLU A 103 -42.99 5.47 26.93
C GLU A 103 -43.90 4.42 27.59
N LEU A 104 -43.45 3.16 27.61
CA LEU A 104 -44.03 2.11 28.45
C LEU A 104 -43.29 2.05 29.78
N VAL A 105 -44.03 2.25 30.88
CA VAL A 105 -43.52 2.13 32.24
C VAL A 105 -44.16 0.96 32.97
N VAL A 106 -43.44 0.37 33.92
CA VAL A 106 -43.88 -0.73 34.77
C VAL A 106 -43.70 -0.32 36.22
N LEU A 107 -44.75 -0.46 37.04
CA LEU A 107 -44.64 -0.28 38.48
C LEU A 107 -43.81 -1.44 39.06
N HIS A 108 -42.68 -1.14 39.69
CA HIS A 108 -41.80 -2.12 40.31
C HIS A 108 -41.22 -1.61 41.63
N GLY A 109 -41.48 -2.34 42.73
CA GLY A 109 -40.94 -2.00 44.05
C GLY A 109 -41.47 -0.66 44.59
N GLY A 110 -42.60 -0.19 44.08
CA GLY A 110 -43.19 1.13 44.41
C GLY A 110 -42.85 2.24 43.42
N ASP A 111 -41.91 2.01 42.48
CA ASP A 111 -41.45 3.02 41.53
C ASP A 111 -41.87 2.68 40.08
N TRP A 112 -42.20 3.70 39.29
CA TRP A 112 -42.45 3.53 37.85
C TRP A 112 -41.13 3.54 37.08
N VAL A 113 -40.71 2.38 36.57
CA VAL A 113 -39.47 2.21 35.79
C VAL A 113 -39.79 1.98 34.32
N SER A 114 -38.88 2.38 33.42
CA SER A 114 -39.04 2.07 31.99
C SER A 114 -39.08 0.55 31.76
N LEU A 115 -39.84 0.11 30.76
CA LEU A 115 -39.87 -1.30 30.37
C LEU A 115 -38.46 -1.82 30.03
N GLY A 116 -37.61 -0.99 29.41
CA GLY A 116 -36.22 -1.32 29.10
C GLY A 116 -35.39 -1.65 30.35
N THR A 117 -35.47 -0.81 31.38
CA THR A 117 -34.84 -1.08 32.68
C THR A 117 -35.39 -2.34 33.31
N ARG A 118 -36.71 -2.58 33.20
CA ARG A 118 -37.35 -3.74 33.81
C ARG A 118 -37.00 -5.07 33.16
N LEU A 119 -36.79 -5.07 31.84
CA LEU A 119 -36.38 -6.27 31.09
C LEU A 119 -35.06 -6.83 31.64
N GLY A 120 -34.12 -5.96 32.04
CA GLY A 120 -32.86 -6.31 32.69
C GLY A 120 -31.87 -7.04 31.78
N ALA A 121 -32.28 -8.17 31.21
CA ALA A 121 -31.56 -8.96 30.24
C ALA A 121 -32.43 -9.29 29.03
N VAL A 122 -31.92 -8.99 27.83
CA VAL A 122 -32.50 -9.46 26.58
C VAL A 122 -31.58 -10.55 26.04
N GLN A 123 -32.05 -11.80 26.06
CA GLN A 123 -31.25 -12.98 25.71
C GLN A 123 -31.97 -13.84 24.67
N ALA A 124 -31.21 -14.69 23.98
CA ALA A 124 -31.71 -15.62 22.98
C ALA A 124 -32.54 -14.97 21.84
N LEU A 125 -32.21 -13.72 21.48
CA LEU A 125 -32.77 -13.09 20.29
C LEU A 125 -32.28 -13.85 19.05
N ALA A 126 -33.22 -14.36 18.25
CA ALA A 126 -32.88 -14.96 16.96
C ALA A 126 -32.40 -13.91 15.95
N ARG A 127 -32.89 -12.67 16.04
CA ARG A 127 -32.54 -11.56 15.16
C ARG A 127 -32.58 -10.21 15.88
N LEU A 128 -31.68 -9.31 15.52
CA LEU A 128 -31.62 -7.92 16.00
C LEU A 128 -31.23 -6.99 14.84
N GLY A 129 -32.16 -6.11 14.45
CA GLY A 129 -31.96 -5.10 13.42
C GLY A 129 -31.93 -3.68 14.00
N VAL A 130 -30.89 -2.91 13.68
CA VAL A 130 -30.76 -1.50 14.11
C VAL A 130 -30.78 -0.59 12.87
N GLY A 131 -31.85 0.18 12.69
CA GLY A 131 -32.03 1.04 11.51
C GLY A 131 -32.24 0.29 10.18
N THR A 132 -32.34 -1.04 10.23
CA THR A 132 -32.59 -1.97 9.11
C THR A 132 -33.23 -3.26 9.62
N THR A 133 -33.77 -4.08 8.71
CA THR A 133 -34.33 -5.40 9.04
C THR A 133 -33.22 -6.45 9.07
N ALA A 134 -33.13 -7.22 10.14
CA ALA A 134 -32.28 -8.41 10.23
C ALA A 134 -33.00 -9.63 9.62
N ASP A 135 -32.24 -10.50 8.95
CA ASP A 135 -32.75 -11.69 8.26
C ASP A 135 -32.02 -12.97 8.70
N ALA A 136 -32.26 -14.10 8.01
CA ALA A 136 -31.64 -15.37 8.33
C ALA A 136 -30.14 -15.41 7.99
N ALA A 137 -29.70 -14.64 6.99
CA ALA A 137 -28.30 -14.55 6.58
C ALA A 137 -27.53 -13.54 7.46
N ASN A 138 -28.21 -12.50 7.92
CA ASN A 138 -27.69 -11.44 8.77
C ASN A 138 -28.56 -11.31 10.04
N PRO A 139 -28.45 -12.26 10.99
CA PRO A 139 -29.25 -12.24 12.22
C PRO A 139 -28.95 -11.02 13.09
N PHE A 140 -27.76 -10.43 12.98
CA PHE A 140 -27.47 -9.09 13.46
C PHE A 140 -27.21 -8.18 12.26
N ALA A 141 -27.99 -7.11 12.12
CA ALA A 141 -27.83 -6.15 11.02
C ALA A 141 -27.98 -4.72 11.53
N ALA A 142 -27.12 -3.83 11.05
CA ALA A 142 -27.16 -2.43 11.43
C ALA A 142 -26.94 -1.52 10.21
N ARG A 143 -27.78 -0.50 10.05
CA ARG A 143 -27.61 0.57 9.06
C ARG A 143 -27.38 1.88 9.80
N LEU A 144 -26.11 2.25 9.94
CA LEU A 144 -25.62 3.30 10.82
C LEU A 144 -24.47 4.08 10.13
N ASN A 145 -24.20 5.31 10.60
CA ASN A 145 -23.04 6.10 10.19
C ASN A 145 -21.77 5.74 10.99
N ALA A 146 -21.93 5.32 12.24
CA ALA A 146 -20.84 4.95 13.14
C ALA A 146 -21.31 3.92 14.16
N ALA A 147 -20.39 3.10 14.64
CA ALA A 147 -20.58 2.20 15.78
C ALA A 147 -19.37 2.31 16.69
N LEU A 148 -19.61 2.57 17.98
CA LEU A 148 -18.59 2.64 19.01
C LEU A 148 -18.70 1.40 19.89
N TRP A 149 -17.61 0.65 19.96
CA TRP A 149 -17.42 -0.37 20.98
C TRP A 149 -16.40 0.18 21.97
N THR A 150 -16.78 0.26 23.24
CA THR A 150 -15.90 0.71 24.30
C THR A 150 -15.91 -0.29 25.45
N ALA A 151 -14.79 -0.38 26.16
CA ALA A 151 -14.70 -1.23 27.33
C ALA A 151 -15.61 -0.71 28.45
N LEU A 152 -16.13 -1.62 29.28
CA LEU A 152 -16.69 -1.23 30.55
C LEU A 152 -15.52 -0.87 31.48
N GLU A 153 -15.45 0.40 31.86
CA GLU A 153 -14.36 0.92 32.69
C GLU A 153 -14.39 0.33 34.10
N ALA A 154 -13.22 0.30 34.76
CA ALA A 154 -13.11 -0.16 36.14
C ALA A 154 -13.98 0.65 37.11
N ALA A 155 -14.11 1.97 36.90
CA ALA A 155 -14.98 2.83 37.70
C ALA A 155 -16.47 2.47 37.57
N ALA A 156 -16.86 1.86 36.44
CA ALA A 156 -18.21 1.35 36.18
C ALA A 156 -18.33 -0.17 36.47
N GLY A 157 -17.37 -0.74 37.20
CA GLY A 157 -17.39 -2.16 37.60
C GLY A 157 -16.91 -3.15 36.53
N GLY A 158 -16.30 -2.69 35.44
CA GLY A 158 -15.72 -3.54 34.40
C GLY A 158 -14.23 -3.80 34.56
N THR A 159 -13.63 -4.46 33.55
CA THR A 159 -12.19 -4.74 33.52
C THR A 159 -11.36 -3.64 32.85
N GLY A 160 -12.00 -2.72 32.12
CA GLY A 160 -11.32 -1.76 31.25
C GLY A 160 -10.81 -2.35 29.92
N ASP A 161 -10.94 -3.66 29.71
CA ASP A 161 -10.56 -4.33 28.47
C ASP A 161 -11.77 -4.47 27.53
N LEU A 162 -11.55 -4.25 26.23
CA LEU A 162 -12.51 -4.61 25.18
C LEU A 162 -11.93 -5.72 24.29
N ARG A 163 -12.69 -6.78 24.05
CA ARG A 163 -12.33 -7.87 23.14
C ARG A 163 -13.50 -8.21 22.24
N LEU A 164 -13.23 -8.38 20.95
CA LEU A 164 -14.13 -9.02 20.00
C LEU A 164 -13.60 -10.43 19.74
N THR A 165 -14.22 -11.43 20.34
CA THR A 165 -13.87 -12.83 20.12
C THR A 165 -14.76 -13.40 19.03
N LEU A 166 -14.15 -13.86 17.95
CA LEU A 166 -14.81 -14.52 16.83
C LEU A 166 -14.37 -15.99 16.82
N ASN A 167 -15.26 -16.92 16.47
CA ASN A 167 -14.96 -18.35 16.42
C ASN A 167 -15.57 -18.99 15.17
N LYS A 168 -14.83 -19.92 14.55
CA LYS A 168 -15.32 -20.80 13.48
C LYS A 168 -15.35 -22.25 13.97
N GLU A 169 -16.14 -23.10 13.31
CA GLU A 169 -16.36 -24.49 13.73
C GLU A 169 -15.16 -25.38 13.43
N ALA A 170 -14.59 -25.26 12.22
CA ALA A 170 -13.46 -26.05 11.77
C ALA A 170 -12.41 -25.20 11.04
N PRO A 171 -11.16 -25.70 10.89
CA PRO A 171 -10.12 -25.00 10.15
C PRO A 171 -10.53 -24.65 8.72
N GLY A 172 -11.26 -25.53 8.03
CA GLY A 172 -11.71 -25.30 6.65
C GLY A 172 -12.75 -24.20 6.47
N ASP A 173 -13.32 -23.68 7.55
CA ASP A 173 -14.33 -22.62 7.50
C ASP A 173 -13.69 -21.22 7.39
N VAL A 174 -14.55 -20.22 7.20
CA VAL A 174 -14.16 -18.81 7.09
C VAL A 174 -14.55 -18.06 8.36
N LEU A 175 -13.57 -17.39 8.95
CA LEU A 175 -13.76 -16.36 9.97
C LEU A 175 -13.04 -15.13 9.48
N SER A 176 -13.76 -14.07 9.13
CA SER A 176 -13.15 -12.89 8.54
C SER A 176 -13.89 -11.59 8.84
N LEU A 177 -13.16 -10.49 8.65
CA LEU A 177 -13.71 -9.16 8.46
C LEU A 177 -13.70 -8.88 6.95
N LEU A 178 -14.89 -8.74 6.36
CA LEU A 178 -15.07 -8.43 4.94
C LEU A 178 -15.34 -6.93 4.75
N PHE A 179 -14.48 -6.28 3.98
CA PHE A 179 -14.61 -4.87 3.60
C PHE A 179 -15.26 -4.78 2.22
N GLN A 180 -16.34 -4.02 2.09
CA GLN A 180 -17.15 -3.95 0.88
C GLN A 180 -17.36 -2.52 0.37
N SER A 181 -17.60 -2.40 -0.93
CA SER A 181 -18.15 -1.19 -1.57
C SER A 181 -19.24 -1.59 -2.55
N GLY A 182 -20.40 -0.94 -2.46
CA GLY A 182 -21.56 -1.27 -3.31
C GLY A 182 -21.96 -2.74 -3.25
N TRP A 183 -21.89 -3.37 -2.07
CA TRP A 183 -22.16 -4.79 -1.83
C TRP A 183 -21.15 -5.78 -2.46
N GLY A 184 -20.07 -5.30 -3.06
CA GLY A 184 -18.97 -6.14 -3.57
C GLY A 184 -17.80 -6.18 -2.59
N GLY A 185 -17.24 -7.37 -2.35
CA GLY A 185 -16.01 -7.56 -1.55
C GLY A 185 -14.82 -6.82 -2.16
N ARG A 186 -13.98 -6.20 -1.32
CA ARG A 186 -12.76 -5.48 -1.74
C ARG A 186 -11.52 -5.92 -0.99
N ALA A 187 -11.67 -6.22 0.29
CA ALA A 187 -10.64 -6.81 1.11
C ALA A 187 -11.26 -7.76 2.13
N GLU A 188 -10.52 -8.78 2.52
CA GLU A 188 -10.94 -9.77 3.51
C GLU A 188 -9.74 -10.13 4.40
N LEU A 189 -9.90 -9.97 5.70
CA LEU A 189 -8.87 -10.28 6.71
C LEU A 189 -9.40 -11.34 7.68
N GLY A 190 -8.70 -12.46 7.85
CA GLY A 190 -9.11 -13.47 8.83
C GLY A 190 -8.47 -14.84 8.66
N LEU A 191 -9.13 -15.86 9.24
CA LEU A 191 -8.80 -17.29 9.13
C LEU A 191 -9.67 -17.91 8.03
N ILE A 192 -9.17 -17.92 6.80
CA ILE A 192 -9.98 -18.12 5.59
C ILE A 192 -9.61 -19.45 4.94
N GLY A 193 -10.40 -20.50 5.19
CA GLY A 193 -10.17 -21.83 4.60
C GLY A 193 -9.08 -22.66 5.32
N ASP A 194 -8.40 -22.08 6.30
CA ASP A 194 -7.50 -22.73 7.26
C ASP A 194 -7.28 -21.82 8.48
N ASP A 195 -6.39 -22.22 9.39
CA ASP A 195 -6.08 -21.49 10.62
C ASP A 195 -4.93 -20.48 10.48
N ASP A 196 -4.45 -20.21 9.25
CA ASP A 196 -3.46 -19.16 9.03
C ASP A 196 -4.16 -17.80 8.92
N LEU A 197 -3.50 -16.73 9.39
CA LEU A 197 -4.02 -15.38 9.23
C LEU A 197 -3.75 -14.91 7.80
N ARG A 198 -4.80 -14.57 7.07
CA ARG A 198 -4.75 -14.17 5.65
C ARG A 198 -5.34 -12.78 5.44
N LEU A 199 -4.73 -12.03 4.53
CA LEU A 199 -5.32 -10.84 3.93
C LEU A 199 -5.44 -11.05 2.43
N LYS A 200 -6.65 -10.93 1.91
CA LYS A 200 -6.95 -11.01 0.48
C LYS A 200 -7.57 -9.69 0.00
N VAL A 201 -7.34 -9.34 -1.27
CA VAL A 201 -7.96 -8.18 -1.93
C VAL A 201 -8.59 -8.58 -3.25
N SER A 202 -9.61 -7.83 -3.67
CA SER A 202 -10.32 -8.06 -4.93
C SER A 202 -10.77 -6.72 -5.53
N ALA A 203 -10.62 -6.59 -6.85
CA ALA A 203 -11.09 -5.41 -7.57
C ALA A 203 -12.61 -5.46 -7.83
N ASP A 204 -13.16 -6.65 -8.01
CA ASP A 204 -14.54 -6.89 -8.44
C ASP A 204 -15.40 -7.61 -7.40
N GLY A 205 -14.79 -8.26 -6.41
CA GLY A 205 -15.44 -9.08 -5.39
C GLY A 205 -15.59 -10.55 -5.77
N ALA A 206 -15.06 -10.96 -6.93
CA ALA A 206 -15.08 -12.32 -7.43
C ALA A 206 -13.66 -12.90 -7.54
N ASP A 207 -12.74 -12.16 -8.18
CA ASP A 207 -11.35 -12.56 -8.33
C ASP A 207 -10.55 -12.06 -7.13
N TRP A 208 -10.06 -13.00 -6.31
CA TRP A 208 -9.34 -12.71 -5.08
C TRP A 208 -7.85 -12.95 -5.23
N HIS A 209 -7.07 -11.98 -4.78
CA HIS A 209 -5.61 -12.05 -4.71
C HIS A 209 -5.17 -12.11 -3.25
N GLU A 210 -4.32 -13.08 -2.92
CA GLU A 210 -3.70 -13.16 -1.60
C GLU A 210 -2.59 -12.11 -1.48
N ALA A 211 -2.69 -11.25 -0.48
CA ALA A 211 -1.70 -10.20 -0.23
C ALA A 211 -0.70 -10.62 0.86
N LEU A 212 -1.18 -11.23 1.94
CA LEU A 212 -0.39 -11.63 3.10
C LEU A 212 -0.93 -12.96 3.66
N VAL A 213 -0.01 -13.85 4.04
CA VAL A 213 -0.28 -15.02 4.88
C VAL A 213 0.70 -15.04 6.04
N VAL A 214 0.20 -15.26 7.26
CA VAL A 214 1.02 -15.53 8.44
C VAL A 214 0.83 -16.99 8.83
N ASP A 215 1.90 -17.77 8.67
CA ASP A 215 1.91 -19.18 9.06
C ASP A 215 1.71 -19.31 10.59
N ARG A 216 0.68 -20.04 10.99
CA ARG A 216 0.29 -20.18 12.40
C ARG A 216 1.33 -20.87 13.28
N ALA A 217 2.20 -21.71 12.72
CA ALA A 217 3.16 -22.49 13.48
C ALA A 217 4.47 -21.73 13.75
N THR A 218 4.86 -20.86 12.83
CA THR A 218 6.16 -20.18 12.81
C THR A 218 6.05 -18.66 12.99
N GLY A 219 4.86 -18.08 12.79
CA GLY A 219 4.65 -16.63 12.80
C GLY A 219 5.27 -15.92 11.59
N ARG A 220 5.69 -16.66 10.55
CA ARG A 220 6.32 -16.09 9.37
C ARG A 220 5.27 -15.49 8.44
N ALA A 221 5.45 -14.21 8.14
CA ALA A 221 4.68 -13.50 7.13
C ALA A 221 5.26 -13.77 5.72
N THR A 222 4.39 -14.10 4.78
CA THR A 222 4.70 -14.19 3.35
C THR A 222 3.79 -13.26 2.57
N PHE A 223 4.35 -12.56 1.58
CA PHE A 223 3.59 -11.72 0.65
C PHE A 223 3.62 -12.41 -0.71
N ALA A 224 2.45 -12.75 -1.27
CA ALA A 224 2.37 -13.61 -2.45
C ALA A 224 3.11 -13.06 -3.68
N LEU A 225 3.25 -11.73 -3.77
CA LEU A 225 3.98 -11.03 -4.84
C LEU A 225 5.25 -10.30 -4.35
N GLY A 226 5.72 -10.61 -3.13
CA GLY A 226 6.84 -9.94 -2.48
C GLY A 226 6.46 -8.60 -1.81
N ALA A 227 7.29 -8.17 -0.85
CA ALA A 227 7.07 -6.93 -0.09
C ALA A 227 7.96 -5.76 -0.54
N GLY A 228 8.99 -6.04 -1.35
CA GLY A 228 10.00 -5.05 -1.73
C GLY A 228 9.55 -4.20 -2.91
N ARG A 229 9.52 -2.87 -2.73
CA ARG A 229 9.31 -1.94 -3.85
C ARG A 229 10.67 -1.71 -4.52
N ARG A 230 10.80 -2.06 -5.81
CA ARG A 230 12.01 -1.78 -6.62
C ARG A 230 11.65 -0.84 -7.77
N ALA A 231 12.39 0.24 -7.93
CA ALA A 231 12.24 1.16 -9.06
C ALA A 231 13.61 1.51 -9.66
N ALA A 232 13.83 1.14 -10.92
CA ALA A 232 15.06 1.44 -11.65
C ALA A 232 14.94 2.76 -12.44
N THR A 233 15.98 3.56 -12.44
CA THR A 233 16.15 4.76 -13.27
C THR A 233 17.48 4.68 -13.99
N ILE A 234 17.46 4.85 -15.31
CA ILE A 234 18.65 4.72 -16.17
C ILE A 234 18.98 6.08 -16.76
N PHE A 235 20.24 6.47 -16.65
CA PHE A 235 20.78 7.71 -17.17
C PHE A 235 21.73 7.39 -18.33
N ALA A 236 21.30 7.76 -19.54
CA ALA A 236 22.15 7.81 -20.75
C ALA A 236 22.79 9.19 -20.97
N ALA A 237 22.39 10.19 -20.17
CA ALA A 237 22.99 11.51 -20.10
C ALA A 237 23.05 11.96 -18.63
N SER A 238 24.00 12.86 -18.34
CA SER A 238 24.16 13.43 -17.00
C SER A 238 22.91 14.16 -16.52
N GLY A 239 22.65 14.13 -15.21
CA GLY A 239 21.46 14.70 -14.60
C GLY A 239 21.46 14.60 -13.08
N SER A 240 20.27 14.65 -12.49
CA SER A 240 20.07 14.45 -11.05
C SER A 240 19.07 13.33 -10.80
N TYR A 241 19.25 12.64 -9.68
CA TYR A 241 18.35 11.59 -9.21
C TYR A 241 17.80 11.97 -7.84
N ALA A 242 16.48 12.18 -7.76
CA ALA A 242 15.79 12.36 -6.50
C ALA A 242 15.56 11.00 -5.85
N VAL A 243 16.15 10.78 -4.67
CA VAL A 243 15.97 9.53 -3.91
C VAL A 243 14.52 9.48 -3.44
N PRO A 244 13.72 8.46 -3.82
CA PRO A 244 12.33 8.39 -3.41
C PRO A 244 12.19 8.29 -1.90
N ALA A 245 11.22 9.00 -1.30
CA ALA A 245 11.02 9.01 0.15
C ALA A 245 10.72 7.64 0.77
N TRP A 246 10.23 6.68 -0.04
CA TRP A 246 9.97 5.31 0.39
C TRP A 246 11.20 4.40 0.32
N ALA A 247 12.28 4.83 -0.33
CA ALA A 247 13.47 4.01 -0.51
C ALA A 247 14.18 3.82 0.83
N ARG A 248 14.57 2.57 1.12
CA ARG A 248 15.46 2.20 2.23
C ARG A 248 16.91 2.09 1.79
N SER A 249 17.17 1.60 0.59
CA SER A 249 18.50 1.61 -0.03
C SER A 249 18.44 2.04 -1.49
N VAL A 250 19.59 2.47 -2.02
CA VAL A 250 19.81 2.72 -3.43
C VAL A 250 20.99 1.87 -3.89
N GLU A 251 20.73 0.98 -4.84
CA GLU A 251 21.76 0.25 -5.58
C GLU A 251 22.16 1.07 -6.82
N ALA A 252 23.45 1.12 -7.15
CA ALA A 252 23.95 1.78 -8.35
C ALA A 252 24.87 0.89 -9.17
N VAL A 253 24.77 1.00 -10.50
CA VAL A 253 25.72 0.43 -11.45
C VAL A 253 26.18 1.54 -12.39
N LEU A 254 27.49 1.82 -12.38
CA LEU A 254 28.11 2.86 -13.19
C LEU A 254 29.05 2.21 -14.20
N VAL A 255 28.92 2.61 -15.46
CA VAL A 255 29.83 2.19 -16.53
C VAL A 255 30.44 3.41 -17.17
N GLY A 256 31.78 3.48 -17.20
CA GLY A 256 32.51 4.57 -17.86
C GLY A 256 32.37 4.51 -19.39
N GLY A 257 32.76 5.59 -20.08
CA GLY A 257 32.89 5.56 -21.53
C GLY A 257 34.04 4.66 -21.99
N GLY A 258 33.91 4.02 -23.14
CA GLY A 258 35.02 3.30 -23.76
C GLY A 258 36.07 4.28 -24.30
N GLY A 259 37.34 3.88 -24.34
CA GLY A 259 38.40 4.62 -25.02
C GLY A 259 38.27 4.48 -26.54
N GLY A 260 38.69 5.51 -27.28
CA GLY A 260 38.75 5.42 -28.74
C GLY A 260 39.99 4.66 -29.22
N GLY A 261 39.90 4.03 -30.39
CA GLY A 261 41.04 3.36 -31.00
C GLY A 261 42.08 4.34 -31.52
N GLY A 262 43.34 3.93 -31.59
CA GLY A 262 44.42 4.73 -32.16
C GLY A 262 44.36 4.82 -33.68
N ALA A 263 45.00 5.85 -34.25
CA ALA A 263 45.15 5.96 -35.71
C ALA A 263 46.24 5.01 -36.23
N GLY A 264 46.08 4.50 -37.46
CA GLY A 264 47.12 3.70 -38.12
C GLY A 264 48.29 4.54 -38.62
N ALA A 265 49.48 3.94 -38.68
CA ALA A 265 50.64 4.55 -39.32
C ALA A 265 50.49 4.59 -40.84
N PHE A 266 51.17 5.52 -41.50
CA PHE A 266 51.22 5.57 -42.96
C PHE A 266 52.57 6.02 -43.49
N GLY A 267 52.85 5.68 -44.74
CA GLY A 267 54.09 6.04 -45.40
C GLY A 267 54.32 5.22 -46.68
N ALA A 268 55.23 5.67 -47.52
CA ALA A 268 55.46 5.08 -48.84
C ALA A 268 56.14 3.69 -48.79
N SER A 269 56.88 3.37 -47.73
CA SER A 269 57.68 2.15 -47.62
C SER A 269 57.96 1.77 -46.17
N GLY A 270 58.32 0.51 -45.94
CA GLY A 270 58.65 0.00 -44.61
C GLY A 270 57.43 -0.47 -43.81
N PRO A 271 57.67 -1.10 -42.64
CA PRO A 271 56.59 -1.56 -41.77
C PRO A 271 55.78 -0.38 -41.24
N ARG A 272 54.45 -0.48 -41.30
CA ARG A 272 53.51 0.51 -40.76
C ARG A 272 52.52 -0.20 -39.87
N HIS A 273 52.49 0.13 -38.59
CA HIS A 273 51.60 -0.52 -37.64
C HIS A 273 50.21 0.09 -37.69
N GLY A 274 49.17 -0.72 -37.47
CA GLY A 274 47.82 -0.18 -37.23
C GLY A 274 47.75 0.52 -35.87
N GLY A 275 46.66 1.23 -35.59
CA GLY A 275 46.40 1.75 -34.26
C GLY A 275 45.97 0.66 -33.29
N GLY A 276 46.22 0.84 -32.00
CA GLY A 276 45.70 -0.04 -30.96
C GLY A 276 44.18 0.12 -30.80
N GLY A 277 43.50 -0.92 -30.35
CA GLY A 277 42.09 -0.82 -29.96
C GLY A 277 41.95 -0.09 -28.63
N GLY A 278 40.89 0.69 -28.45
CA GLY A 278 40.56 1.33 -27.18
C GLY A 278 40.04 0.33 -26.14
N GLY A 279 40.27 0.60 -24.87
CA GLY A 279 39.75 -0.22 -23.77
C GLY A 279 38.27 0.04 -23.51
N ALA A 280 37.57 -0.98 -22.98
CA ALA A 280 36.19 -0.85 -22.53
C ALA A 280 36.09 -0.01 -21.26
N GLY A 281 34.95 0.68 -21.08
CA GLY A 281 34.60 1.35 -19.84
C GLY A 281 34.54 0.39 -18.64
N GLY A 282 34.99 0.87 -17.49
CA GLY A 282 34.98 0.17 -16.21
C GLY A 282 33.60 0.13 -15.58
N ILE A 283 33.27 -1.00 -14.94
CA ILE A 283 32.03 -1.14 -14.16
C ILE A 283 32.29 -1.15 -12.67
N SER A 284 31.54 -0.28 -12.00
CA SER A 284 31.50 -0.18 -10.55
C SER A 284 30.07 -0.35 -10.07
N ARG A 285 29.91 -1.09 -8.97
CA ARG A 285 28.62 -1.31 -8.30
C ARG A 285 28.71 -0.82 -6.86
N GLY A 286 27.61 -0.30 -6.32
CA GLY A 286 27.54 0.15 -4.93
C GLY A 286 26.12 0.12 -4.41
N GLU A 287 25.98 0.01 -3.10
CA GLU A 287 24.70 0.08 -2.41
C GLU A 287 24.87 0.94 -1.15
N TRP A 288 23.89 1.80 -0.90
CA TRP A 288 23.87 2.67 0.28
C TRP A 288 22.47 2.76 0.86
N ALA A 289 22.38 2.93 2.19
CA ALA A 289 21.14 3.29 2.85
C ALA A 289 20.66 4.68 2.38
N ALA A 290 19.38 4.80 2.04
CA ALA A 290 18.80 6.00 1.46
C ALA A 290 18.91 7.22 2.39
N GLU A 291 18.84 7.00 3.71
CA GLU A 291 18.98 8.05 4.73
C GLU A 291 20.34 8.76 4.71
N LEU A 292 21.39 8.11 4.17
CA LEU A 292 22.74 8.66 4.09
C LEU A 292 22.99 9.51 2.83
N LEU A 293 22.07 9.49 1.85
CA LEU A 293 22.31 10.01 0.50
C LEU A 293 21.93 11.49 0.31
N GLY A 294 21.29 12.13 1.30
CA GLY A 294 20.97 13.56 1.25
C GLY A 294 19.85 13.95 0.29
N GLY A 295 19.00 12.99 -0.13
CA GLY A 295 17.76 13.21 -0.88
C GLY A 295 17.91 13.44 -2.39
N SER A 296 19.03 13.99 -2.88
CA SER A 296 19.31 14.11 -4.32
C SER A 296 20.76 13.76 -4.64
N LEU A 297 20.94 12.96 -5.70
CA LEU A 297 22.24 12.55 -6.20
C LEU A 297 22.55 13.25 -7.52
N GLY A 298 23.81 13.67 -7.69
CA GLY A 298 24.33 14.13 -8.98
C GLY A 298 24.82 12.95 -9.81
N VAL A 299 24.38 12.86 -11.05
CA VAL A 299 24.72 11.78 -11.98
C VAL A 299 25.51 12.35 -13.15
N VAL A 300 26.72 11.85 -13.36
CA VAL A 300 27.52 12.12 -14.56
C VAL A 300 27.65 10.84 -15.36
N VAL A 301 27.30 10.90 -16.63
CA VAL A 301 27.49 9.81 -17.59
C VAL A 301 28.73 10.10 -18.41
N GLY A 302 29.68 9.16 -18.39
CA GLY A 302 30.94 9.26 -19.13
C GLY A 302 30.71 9.21 -20.64
N ALA A 303 31.25 10.19 -21.37
CA ALA A 303 31.32 10.15 -22.82
C ALA A 303 32.36 9.12 -23.30
N GLY A 304 32.12 8.52 -24.47
CA GLY A 304 33.14 7.73 -25.15
C GLY A 304 34.30 8.59 -25.63
N GLY A 305 35.51 8.05 -25.62
CA GLY A 305 36.71 8.73 -26.10
C GLY A 305 36.66 8.91 -27.62
N GLY A 306 37.13 10.06 -28.10
CA GLY A 306 37.46 10.24 -29.52
C GLY A 306 38.65 9.36 -29.92
N ALA A 307 39.02 9.37 -31.21
CA ALA A 307 40.17 8.60 -31.71
C ALA A 307 41.42 8.82 -30.84
N GLY A 308 42.02 7.72 -30.36
CA GLY A 308 43.21 7.66 -29.51
C GLY A 308 43.04 8.26 -28.11
N SER A 309 41.84 8.69 -27.73
CA SER A 309 41.56 9.37 -26.48
C SER A 309 40.87 8.46 -25.48
N ASP A 310 41.12 8.70 -24.20
CA ASP A 310 40.44 8.01 -23.10
C ASP A 310 38.94 8.29 -23.08
N GLY A 311 38.16 7.30 -22.65
CA GLY A 311 36.77 7.50 -22.26
C GLY A 311 36.67 8.31 -20.98
N SER A 312 35.57 9.03 -20.80
CA SER A 312 35.30 9.76 -19.56
C SER A 312 34.68 8.88 -18.48
N ASP A 313 34.90 9.24 -17.22
CA ASP A 313 34.33 8.57 -16.07
C ASP A 313 32.81 8.82 -15.95
N SER A 314 32.05 7.78 -15.62
CA SER A 314 30.71 7.92 -15.05
C SER A 314 30.82 8.06 -13.54
N VAL A 315 30.09 9.02 -12.95
CA VAL A 315 30.25 9.36 -11.53
C VAL A 315 28.90 9.62 -10.87
N LEU A 316 28.70 9.02 -9.70
CA LEU A 316 27.57 9.26 -8.81
C LEU A 316 28.06 10.11 -7.64
N ARG A 317 27.35 11.20 -7.33
CA ARG A 317 27.74 12.15 -6.29
C ARG A 317 26.60 12.40 -5.30
N THR A 318 26.96 12.63 -4.05
CA THR A 318 26.10 13.31 -3.07
C THR A 318 26.76 14.65 -2.72
N GLY A 319 26.05 15.75 -2.98
CA GLY A 319 26.65 17.08 -2.96
C GLY A 319 27.92 17.17 -3.83
N GLY A 320 29.03 17.60 -3.23
CA GLY A 320 30.34 17.66 -3.90
C GLY A 320 31.16 16.36 -3.88
N THR A 321 30.70 15.31 -3.18
CA THR A 321 31.48 14.10 -2.93
C THR A 321 31.11 12.99 -3.91
N ALA A 322 32.10 12.38 -4.57
CA ALA A 322 31.89 11.19 -5.39
C ALA A 322 31.70 9.95 -4.52
N LEU A 323 30.57 9.27 -4.70
CA LEU A 323 30.21 8.02 -4.01
C LEU A 323 30.73 6.80 -4.77
N LEU A 324 30.62 6.83 -6.10
CA LEU A 324 30.99 5.73 -6.97
C LEU A 324 31.44 6.27 -8.32
N ILE A 325 32.47 5.63 -8.90
CA ILE A 325 33.05 6.01 -10.18
C ILE A 325 33.17 4.74 -11.04
N GLY A 326 32.55 4.74 -12.22
CA GLY A 326 32.86 3.80 -13.30
C GLY A 326 33.89 4.46 -14.20
N ARG A 327 35.14 3.97 -14.18
CA ARG A 327 36.25 4.62 -14.87
C ARG A 327 36.15 4.47 -16.38
N GLY A 328 36.55 5.49 -17.13
CA GLY A 328 36.68 5.38 -18.58
C GLY A 328 37.74 4.35 -18.99
N GLY A 329 37.58 3.76 -20.17
CA GLY A 329 38.60 2.93 -20.80
C GLY A 329 39.71 3.78 -21.43
N GLY A 330 40.94 3.25 -21.45
CA GLY A 330 42.08 3.94 -22.05
C GLY A 330 42.02 3.98 -23.57
N GLY A 331 42.48 5.08 -24.17
CA GLY A 331 42.64 5.21 -25.62
C GLY A 331 43.68 4.24 -26.17
N GLY A 332 43.47 3.74 -27.39
CA GLY A 332 44.46 2.95 -28.09
C GLY A 332 45.61 3.82 -28.61
N GLY A 333 46.85 3.33 -28.49
CA GLY A 333 48.03 4.03 -29.00
C GLY A 333 48.02 4.15 -30.53
N PRO A 334 48.55 5.24 -31.10
CA PRO A 334 48.72 5.33 -32.54
C PRO A 334 49.71 4.27 -33.03
N GLY A 335 49.60 3.86 -34.28
CA GLY A 335 50.61 3.02 -34.90
C GLY A 335 51.94 3.77 -34.97
N ASP A 336 52.96 3.27 -34.27
CA ASP A 336 54.32 3.80 -34.29
C ASP A 336 55.34 2.72 -34.69
N SER A 337 56.64 2.95 -34.43
CA SER A 337 57.71 2.00 -34.75
C SER A 337 57.70 0.70 -33.94
N MET A 338 56.94 0.65 -32.85
CA MET A 338 56.82 -0.51 -31.95
C MET A 338 55.45 -1.18 -32.07
N GLY A 339 54.42 -0.43 -32.44
CA GLY A 339 53.05 -0.91 -32.61
C GLY A 339 52.02 0.07 -32.09
N GLY A 340 50.75 -0.19 -32.38
CA GLY A 340 49.64 0.49 -31.72
C GLY A 340 49.37 -0.19 -30.39
N GLU A 341 49.71 0.45 -29.29
CA GLU A 341 49.51 -0.10 -27.94
C GLU A 341 48.02 -0.27 -27.61
N ALA A 342 47.67 -1.38 -26.97
CA ALA A 342 46.32 -1.65 -26.52
C ALA A 342 45.87 -0.64 -25.46
N GLY A 343 44.68 -0.06 -25.65
CA GLY A 343 44.04 0.78 -24.65
C GLY A 343 43.73 -0.02 -23.39
N SER A 344 44.06 0.56 -22.22
CA SER A 344 43.87 -0.09 -20.93
C SER A 344 42.38 -0.29 -20.61
N ALA A 345 42.06 -1.41 -19.98
CA ALA A 345 40.71 -1.63 -19.47
C ALA A 345 40.34 -0.57 -18.42
N GLY A 346 39.13 -0.02 -18.52
CA GLY A 346 38.61 0.87 -17.50
C GLY A 346 38.61 0.18 -16.13
N ALA A 347 39.14 0.86 -15.12
CA ALA A 347 39.28 0.29 -13.80
C ALA A 347 37.90 0.04 -13.14
N GLY A 348 37.82 -1.05 -12.39
CA GLY A 348 36.65 -1.50 -11.66
C GLY A 348 37.02 -2.69 -10.77
N THR A 349 36.05 -3.24 -10.07
CA THR A 349 36.22 -4.45 -9.27
C THR A 349 35.32 -5.56 -9.81
N PRO A 350 35.82 -6.44 -10.71
CA PRO A 350 37.14 -6.47 -11.37
C PRO A 350 37.32 -5.44 -12.52
N VAL A 351 38.54 -5.31 -13.06
CA VAL A 351 38.82 -4.44 -14.22
C VAL A 351 38.05 -4.89 -15.46
N SER A 352 37.76 -3.97 -16.40
CA SER A 352 37.01 -4.28 -17.62
C SER A 352 37.86 -5.01 -18.68
N ASN A 353 37.40 -5.02 -19.92
CA ASN A 353 38.11 -5.62 -21.05
C ASN A 353 39.05 -4.60 -21.75
N ALA A 354 40.32 -4.95 -21.92
CA ALA A 354 41.29 -4.11 -22.64
C ALA A 354 41.15 -4.20 -24.16
N GLY A 355 41.69 -3.22 -24.88
CA GLY A 355 41.78 -3.26 -26.35
C GLY A 355 42.83 -4.27 -26.86
N GLY A 356 42.90 -4.43 -28.17
CA GLY A 356 43.96 -5.21 -28.84
C GLY A 356 45.18 -4.37 -29.21
N ALA A 357 46.37 -4.99 -29.21
CA ALA A 357 47.58 -4.39 -29.77
C ALA A 357 47.73 -4.68 -31.27
N SER A 358 48.34 -3.77 -32.02
CA SER A 358 48.56 -3.96 -33.46
C SER A 358 49.92 -4.59 -33.79
N GLY A 359 50.05 -5.14 -34.99
CA GLY A 359 51.30 -5.73 -35.48
C GLY A 359 51.41 -5.70 -37.00
N VAL A 360 52.62 -5.92 -37.51
CA VAL A 360 52.91 -5.98 -38.96
C VAL A 360 53.16 -7.41 -39.46
N THR A 361 53.40 -8.35 -38.55
CA THR A 361 53.67 -9.76 -38.86
C THR A 361 52.44 -10.66 -38.73
N ALA A 362 51.37 -10.17 -38.09
CA ALA A 362 50.12 -10.89 -37.86
C ALA A 362 48.93 -9.93 -37.96
N ALA A 363 47.71 -10.49 -37.93
CA ALA A 363 46.51 -9.68 -37.78
C ALA A 363 46.54 -8.89 -36.46
N GLY A 364 45.86 -7.74 -36.43
CA GLY A 364 45.66 -7.00 -35.20
C GLY A 364 44.99 -7.88 -34.13
N GLU A 365 45.40 -7.74 -32.88
CA GLU A 365 44.79 -8.51 -31.81
C GLU A 365 43.31 -8.14 -31.64
N ALA A 366 42.50 -9.15 -31.31
CA ALA A 366 41.11 -8.92 -30.94
C ALA A 366 41.02 -8.19 -29.60
N GLY A 367 40.00 -7.36 -29.45
CA GLY A 367 39.65 -6.78 -28.16
C GLY A 367 39.28 -7.87 -27.14
N ARG A 368 39.63 -7.65 -25.87
CA ARG A 368 39.30 -8.63 -24.82
C ARG A 368 37.79 -8.74 -24.62
N SER A 369 37.35 -9.92 -24.21
CA SER A 369 35.93 -10.22 -23.99
C SER A 369 35.64 -10.97 -22.69
N LEU A 370 36.63 -11.70 -22.16
CA LEU A 370 36.43 -12.66 -21.06
C LEU A 370 37.20 -12.29 -19.79
N ASP A 371 37.98 -11.21 -19.80
CA ASP A 371 38.65 -10.72 -18.59
C ASP A 371 37.60 -10.19 -17.61
N ARG A 372 36.51 -9.61 -18.15
CA ARG A 372 35.27 -9.36 -17.44
C ARG A 372 34.07 -9.73 -18.31
N PRO A 373 33.54 -10.96 -18.19
CA PRO A 373 32.45 -11.48 -19.03
C PRO A 373 31.08 -10.80 -18.82
N ASP A 374 30.94 -9.94 -17.81
CA ASP A 374 29.74 -9.13 -17.64
C ASP A 374 29.91 -7.69 -18.17
N ALA A 375 31.09 -7.31 -18.68
CA ALA A 375 31.42 -5.96 -19.12
C ALA A 375 31.32 -5.74 -20.64
N PRO A 376 31.31 -4.48 -21.13
CA PRO A 376 31.52 -4.19 -22.55
C PRO A 376 32.86 -4.74 -23.06
N GLY A 377 32.93 -5.01 -24.36
CA GLY A 377 34.15 -5.52 -24.99
C GLY A 377 35.16 -4.43 -25.36
N GLY A 378 36.44 -4.79 -25.37
CA GLY A 378 37.51 -3.91 -25.85
C GLY A 378 37.50 -3.78 -27.37
N GLY A 379 38.10 -2.72 -27.91
CA GLY A 379 38.26 -2.54 -29.35
C GLY A 379 39.33 -3.45 -29.94
N GLY A 380 39.13 -3.92 -31.18
CA GLY A 380 40.14 -4.65 -31.93
C GLY A 380 41.22 -3.73 -32.50
N ALA A 381 42.45 -4.20 -32.62
CA ALA A 381 43.55 -3.41 -33.17
C ALA A 381 43.45 -3.27 -34.69
N GLY A 382 43.92 -2.17 -35.24
CA GLY A 382 44.06 -1.98 -36.68
C GLY A 382 45.10 -2.91 -37.29
N GLY A 383 44.90 -3.31 -38.53
CA GLY A 383 45.83 -4.13 -39.30
C GLY A 383 47.06 -3.33 -39.76
N GLY A 384 48.26 -3.90 -39.61
CA GLY A 384 49.50 -3.29 -40.10
C GLY A 384 49.83 -3.62 -41.56
N LEU A 385 50.81 -2.92 -42.14
CA LEU A 385 51.48 -3.24 -43.40
C LEU A 385 52.90 -3.69 -43.10
N ASP A 386 53.33 -4.84 -43.64
CA ASP A 386 54.72 -5.25 -43.51
C ASP A 386 55.67 -4.47 -44.42
N GLY A 387 56.96 -4.78 -44.36
CA GLY A 387 58.00 -4.10 -45.15
C GLY A 387 57.84 -4.23 -46.66
N ALA A 388 57.08 -5.23 -47.14
CA ALA A 388 56.73 -5.42 -48.55
C ALA A 388 55.40 -4.73 -48.92
N GLY A 389 54.71 -4.13 -47.95
CA GLY A 389 53.42 -3.47 -48.15
C GLY A 389 52.23 -4.43 -48.17
N VAL A 390 52.39 -5.65 -47.65
CA VAL A 390 51.25 -6.59 -47.52
C VAL A 390 50.45 -6.24 -46.27
N ALA A 391 49.15 -6.00 -46.45
CA ALA A 391 48.22 -5.67 -45.38
C ALA A 391 47.88 -6.88 -44.52
N ARG A 392 47.80 -6.65 -43.21
CA ARG A 392 47.27 -7.58 -42.22
C ARG A 392 45.83 -7.19 -41.89
N ALA A 393 44.99 -8.17 -41.60
CA ALA A 393 43.63 -7.90 -41.15
C ALA A 393 43.63 -7.19 -39.78
N GLY A 394 42.66 -6.30 -39.57
CA GLY A 394 42.34 -5.77 -38.25
C GLY A 394 41.75 -6.84 -37.34
N GLY A 395 41.89 -6.65 -36.02
CA GLY A 395 41.33 -7.52 -35.01
C GLY A 395 39.83 -7.32 -34.83
N ALA A 396 39.13 -8.37 -34.43
CA ALA A 396 37.72 -8.27 -34.05
C ALA A 396 37.55 -7.42 -32.78
N GLY A 397 36.43 -6.72 -32.67
CA GLY A 397 36.02 -6.15 -31.39
C GLY A 397 35.69 -7.27 -30.40
N GLY A 398 35.92 -7.02 -29.12
CA GLY A 398 35.47 -7.91 -28.07
C GLY A 398 33.97 -7.79 -27.85
N ASP A 399 33.35 -8.87 -27.40
CA ASP A 399 31.88 -8.96 -27.24
C ASP A 399 31.44 -8.93 -25.77
N GLY A 400 32.39 -8.95 -24.83
CA GLY A 400 32.07 -8.91 -23.41
C GLY A 400 31.55 -10.24 -22.83
N GLY A 401 31.25 -11.27 -23.64
CA GLY A 401 31.37 -12.68 -23.23
C GLY A 401 30.13 -13.41 -22.68
N ALA A 402 29.43 -12.91 -21.65
CA ALA A 402 28.39 -13.69 -20.95
C ALA A 402 26.94 -13.21 -21.16
N LEU A 403 26.73 -12.12 -21.88
CA LEU A 403 25.41 -11.48 -21.99
C LEU A 403 24.90 -11.57 -23.43
N ALA A 404 23.65 -12.01 -23.62
CA ALA A 404 23.07 -12.22 -24.96
C ALA A 404 22.82 -10.90 -25.73
N ILE A 405 22.81 -9.78 -25.03
CA ILE A 405 22.73 -8.43 -25.60
C ILE A 405 24.06 -7.76 -25.29
N MET A 406 24.92 -7.59 -26.30
CA MET A 406 26.33 -7.26 -26.08
C MET A 406 26.60 -5.79 -26.44
N ALA A 407 27.37 -5.09 -25.59
CA ALA A 407 28.04 -3.85 -25.99
C ALA A 407 29.44 -4.20 -26.49
N ALA A 408 29.50 -4.60 -27.75
CA ALA A 408 30.75 -4.95 -28.43
C ALA A 408 31.68 -3.74 -28.59
N GLY A 409 32.98 -4.01 -28.51
CA GLY A 409 33.99 -3.09 -29.00
C GLY A 409 33.98 -3.03 -30.53
N GLY A 410 34.53 -1.95 -31.07
CA GLY A 410 34.66 -1.79 -32.52
C GLY A 410 35.75 -2.70 -33.09
N GLY A 411 35.50 -3.27 -34.26
CA GLY A 411 36.53 -3.97 -35.04
C GLY A 411 37.61 -3.02 -35.55
N GLY A 412 38.85 -3.50 -35.60
CA GLY A 412 39.97 -2.77 -36.18
C GLY A 412 39.90 -2.69 -37.71
N GLY A 413 40.34 -1.57 -38.26
CA GLY A 413 40.36 -1.34 -39.71
C GLY A 413 41.49 -2.11 -40.41
N THR A 414 41.27 -2.48 -41.67
CA THR A 414 42.28 -3.04 -42.58
C THR A 414 42.45 -2.07 -43.74
N ASP A 415 43.51 -1.25 -43.74
CA ASP A 415 43.65 -0.11 -44.66
C ASP A 415 42.38 0.78 -44.70
N ALA A 416 41.76 0.94 -43.52
CA ALA A 416 40.49 1.61 -43.32
C ALA A 416 40.40 2.15 -41.88
N ASP A 417 39.41 3.00 -41.63
CA ASP A 417 39.10 3.47 -40.27
C ASP A 417 38.67 2.31 -39.37
N GLY A 418 38.96 2.44 -38.08
CA GLY A 418 38.43 1.55 -37.05
C GLY A 418 36.95 1.80 -36.80
N VAL A 419 36.21 0.75 -36.46
CA VAL A 419 34.78 0.87 -36.15
C VAL A 419 34.61 1.46 -34.75
N SER A 420 33.57 2.28 -34.53
CA SER A 420 33.24 2.77 -33.19
C SER A 420 32.79 1.64 -32.26
N GLY A 421 33.14 1.76 -30.98
CA GLY A 421 32.57 0.93 -29.93
C GLY A 421 31.07 1.17 -29.78
N SER A 422 30.32 0.13 -29.46
CA SER A 422 28.87 0.22 -29.39
C SER A 422 28.38 0.91 -28.11
N ALA A 423 27.26 1.61 -28.24
CA ALA A 423 26.39 1.94 -27.11
C ALA A 423 25.59 0.69 -26.67
N ALA A 424 24.94 0.75 -25.51
CA ALA A 424 24.03 -0.33 -25.08
C ALA A 424 22.89 -0.52 -26.09
N PRO A 425 22.68 -1.72 -26.67
CA PRO A 425 21.58 -1.98 -27.60
C PRO A 425 20.21 -1.95 -26.91
N GLN A 426 20.18 -2.32 -25.62
CA GLN A 426 19.01 -2.27 -24.75
C GLN A 426 19.44 -1.68 -23.40
N PRO A 427 19.43 -0.34 -23.26
CA PRO A 427 19.90 0.32 -22.03
C PRO A 427 19.10 -0.04 -20.77
N GLY A 428 17.92 -0.66 -20.93
CA GLY A 428 17.09 -1.19 -19.84
C GLY A 428 17.45 -2.60 -19.38
N LEU A 429 18.30 -3.31 -20.11
CA LEU A 429 18.67 -4.70 -19.84
C LEU A 429 20.18 -4.92 -19.75
N HIS A 430 20.97 -4.09 -20.45
CA HIS A 430 22.41 -4.28 -20.58
C HIS A 430 23.20 -2.97 -20.66
N TRP A 431 24.51 -3.07 -20.46
CA TRP A 431 25.46 -1.98 -20.29
C TRP A 431 26.03 -1.45 -21.62
N ALA A 432 26.61 -0.25 -21.57
CA ALA A 432 27.26 0.48 -22.66
C ALA A 432 28.74 0.74 -22.32
N GLY A 433 29.57 1.17 -23.27
CA GLY A 433 30.97 1.56 -23.01
C GLY A 433 32.02 0.75 -23.77
N GLY A 434 31.67 0.16 -24.93
CA GLY A 434 32.60 -0.64 -25.73
C GLY A 434 33.80 0.20 -26.23
N GLY A 435 34.98 -0.41 -26.29
CA GLY A 435 36.18 0.26 -26.82
C GLY A 435 36.12 0.49 -28.33
N GLY A 436 36.72 1.56 -28.85
CA GLY A 436 36.79 1.84 -30.28
C GLY A 436 37.87 1.01 -30.99
N GLY A 437 37.62 0.59 -32.23
CA GLY A 437 38.59 -0.16 -33.03
C GLY A 437 39.76 0.72 -33.50
N GLY A 438 40.97 0.16 -33.57
CA GLY A 438 42.14 0.84 -34.11
C GLY A 438 42.06 1.00 -35.63
N GLY A 439 42.57 2.12 -36.14
CA GLY A 439 42.64 2.38 -37.58
C GLY A 439 43.72 1.53 -38.26
N GLY A 440 43.44 1.06 -39.48
CA GLY A 440 44.40 0.30 -40.28
C GLY A 440 45.56 1.16 -40.76
N ALA A 441 46.74 0.56 -40.89
CA ALA A 441 47.88 1.19 -41.55
C ALA A 441 47.61 1.34 -43.04
N GLY A 442 48.15 2.41 -43.65
CA GLY A 442 47.93 2.70 -45.08
C GLY A 442 49.15 3.25 -45.80
N VAL A 443 49.07 3.28 -47.13
CA VAL A 443 50.17 3.75 -47.99
C VAL A 443 50.24 5.28 -48.08
N SER A 444 49.09 5.94 -48.15
CA SER A 444 48.96 7.39 -48.34
C SER A 444 48.39 8.11 -47.11
N ALA A 445 47.55 7.42 -46.35
CA ALA A 445 46.97 7.89 -45.09
C ALA A 445 46.68 6.67 -44.22
N GLY A 446 46.79 6.83 -42.90
CA GLY A 446 46.35 5.80 -41.96
C GLY A 446 44.88 5.98 -41.66
N GLY A 447 44.18 4.87 -41.40
CA GLY A 447 42.81 4.93 -40.91
C GLY A 447 42.76 5.66 -39.56
N ALA A 448 41.71 6.45 -39.35
CA ALA A 448 41.38 6.98 -38.05
C ALA A 448 40.90 5.84 -37.13
N GLY A 449 41.15 5.95 -35.84
CA GLY A 449 40.54 5.02 -34.90
C GLY A 449 39.07 5.35 -34.63
N GLY A 450 38.28 4.33 -34.32
CA GLY A 450 36.88 4.49 -33.97
C GLY A 450 36.72 5.11 -32.59
N ALA A 451 35.66 5.92 -32.41
CA ALA A 451 35.30 6.43 -31.08
C ALA A 451 34.84 5.30 -30.14
N GLY A 452 35.07 5.46 -28.84
CA GLY A 452 34.51 4.57 -27.83
C GLY A 452 33.00 4.77 -27.63
N GLY A 453 32.32 3.77 -27.10
CA GLY A 453 30.91 3.85 -26.72
C GLY A 453 30.70 4.71 -25.48
N PRO A 454 29.57 5.41 -25.34
CA PRO A 454 29.24 6.15 -24.13
C PRO A 454 28.99 5.20 -22.95
N GLY A 455 29.19 5.70 -21.73
CA GLY A 455 28.86 5.01 -20.49
C GLY A 455 27.36 5.04 -20.17
N VAL A 456 27.00 4.52 -19.00
CA VAL A 456 25.62 4.54 -18.49
C VAL A 456 25.61 4.50 -16.96
N VAL A 457 24.59 5.07 -16.33
CA VAL A 457 24.36 4.97 -14.88
C VAL A 457 22.97 4.42 -14.58
N TRP A 458 22.89 3.39 -13.75
CA TRP A 458 21.66 2.78 -13.29
C TRP A 458 21.53 3.00 -11.79
N LEU A 459 20.36 3.46 -11.35
CA LEU A 459 20.02 3.63 -9.94
C LEU A 459 18.73 2.86 -9.65
N VAL A 460 18.75 2.00 -8.64
CA VAL A 460 17.59 1.21 -8.22
C VAL A 460 17.27 1.56 -6.77
N ALA A 461 16.13 2.21 -6.55
CA ALA A 461 15.60 2.41 -5.21
C ALA A 461 14.91 1.13 -4.74
N VAL A 462 15.21 0.70 -3.52
CA VAL A 462 14.67 -0.50 -2.87
C VAL A 462 14.00 -0.08 -1.56
N GLY A 463 12.72 -0.43 -1.38
CA GLY A 463 11.85 -0.01 -0.26
C GLY A 463 11.39 -1.14 0.63
#